data_AF-A0A1M7N011-F1
#
_entry.id   AF-A0A1M7N011-F1
#
_cell.length_a   1.000
_cell.length_b   1.000
_cell.length_c   1.000
_cell.angle_alpha   90.00
_cell.angle_beta   90.00
_cell.angle_gamma   90.00
#
_symmetry.space_group_name_H-M   'P 1'
#
loop_
_entity.id
_entity.type
_entity.pdbx_description
1 polymer ?
#
loop_
_entity_poly.entity_id
_entity_poly.type
_entity_poly.pdbx_seq_one_letter_code
_entity_poly.pdbx_strand_id
1 'polypeptide(L)'
;MYNVTITKKAERSAKTMPRAVQNKLKALLQSLKASGPIQPLFWHYSKLGDNRYHCHIALNWVACWTCENGSINIEVYYVGSREKAPY
;
A
#
# COMPACT_ATOMS: atom_id res chain seq x y z
N MET A 1 -16.02 -0.14 7.10
CA MET A 1 -14.76 0.64 7.23
C MET A 1 -13.66 -0.33 7.60
N TYR A 2 -12.53 -0.31 6.89
CA TYR A 2 -11.41 -1.21 7.13
C TYR A 2 -10.43 -0.61 8.15
N ASN A 3 -9.82 -1.47 8.96
CA ASN A 3 -8.73 -1.09 9.84
C ASN A 3 -7.42 -1.22 9.08
N VAL A 4 -6.76 -0.09 8.81
CA VAL A 4 -5.52 -0.06 8.04
C VAL A 4 -4.35 0.27 8.97
N THR A 5 -3.43 -0.66 9.10
CA THR A 5 -2.18 -0.50 9.84
C THR A 5 -1.02 -0.39 8.87
N ILE A 6 -0.02 0.43 9.23
CA ILE A 6 1.25 0.51 8.52
C ILE A 6 2.34 0.02 9.45
N THR A 7 3.19 -0.89 8.97
CA THR A 7 4.30 -1.38 9.80
C THR A 7 5.28 -0.25 10.09
N LYS A 8 5.95 -0.29 11.25
CA LYS A 8 6.98 0.71 11.62
C LYS A 8 8.08 0.82 10.55
N LYS A 9 8.42 -0.28 9.88
CA LYS A 9 9.39 -0.31 8.79
C LYS A 9 8.89 0.45 7.56
N ALA A 10 7.67 0.16 7.11
CA ALA A 10 7.05 0.84 5.99
C ALA A 10 6.85 2.34 6.28
N GLU A 11 6.45 2.70 7.50
CA GLU A 11 6.29 4.10 7.91
C GLU A 11 7.62 4.87 7.87
N ARG A 12 8.72 4.27 8.37
CA ARG A 12 10.05 4.87 8.30
C ARG A 12 10.51 5.08 6.86
N SER A 13 10.29 4.09 5.99
CA SER A 13 10.60 4.21 4.57
C SER A 13 9.73 5.26 3.89
N ALA A 14 8.46 5.36 4.25
CA ALA A 14 7.56 6.37 3.69
C ALA A 14 8.03 7.81 3.96
N LYS A 15 8.68 8.04 5.12
CA LYS A 15 9.22 9.36 5.50
C LYS A 15 10.39 9.81 4.62
N THR A 16 11.08 8.90 3.94
CA THR A 16 12.18 9.25 3.02
C THR A 16 11.69 9.64 1.63
N MET A 17 10.40 9.40 1.31
CA MET A 17 9.82 9.76 0.03
C MET A 17 9.65 11.27 -0.12
N PRO A 18 9.65 11.82 -1.36
CA PRO A 18 9.25 13.20 -1.59
C PRO A 18 7.85 13.49 -1.05
N ARG A 19 7.62 14.70 -0.52
CA ARG A 19 6.34 15.09 0.11
C ARG A 19 5.12 14.84 -0.79
N ALA A 20 5.25 15.10 -2.09
CA ALA A 20 4.19 14.83 -3.06
C ALA A 20 3.83 13.34 -3.16
N VAL A 21 4.83 12.45 -3.08
CA VAL A 21 4.64 10.99 -3.08
C VAL A 21 4.03 10.53 -1.76
N GLN A 22 4.43 11.11 -0.63
CA GLN A 22 3.80 10.84 0.68
C GLN A 22 2.30 11.20 0.67
N ASN A 23 1.90 12.28 0.00
CA ASN A 23 0.49 12.63 -0.13
C ASN A 23 -0.30 11.60 -0.95
N LYS A 24 0.28 11.04 -2.01
CA LYS A 24 -0.32 9.94 -2.76
C LYS A 24 -0.44 8.67 -1.92
N LEU A 25 0.55 8.36 -1.08
CA LEU A 25 0.43 7.26 -0.11
C LEU A 25 -0.73 7.51 0.87
N LYS A 26 -0.89 8.73 1.38
CA LYS A 26 -2.04 9.06 2.25
C LYS A 26 -3.37 8.83 1.55
N ALA A 27 -3.49 9.18 0.28
CA ALA A 27 -4.67 8.90 -0.53
C ALA A 27 -4.94 7.38 -0.63
N LEU A 28 -3.91 6.57 -0.88
CA LEU A 28 -4.04 5.10 -0.84
C LEU A 28 -4.55 4.62 0.53
N LEU A 29 -3.95 5.09 1.64
CA LEU A 29 -4.38 4.68 2.98
C LEU A 29 -5.84 5.05 3.26
N GLN A 30 -6.31 6.19 2.77
CA GLN A 30 -7.72 6.60 2.88
C GLN A 30 -8.62 5.69 2.04
N SER A 31 -8.24 5.39 0.80
CA SER A 31 -8.99 4.47 -0.05
C SER A 31 -9.06 3.07 0.55
N LEU A 32 -7.95 2.55 1.11
CA LEU A 32 -7.93 1.26 1.79
C LEU A 32 -8.91 1.23 2.97
N LYS A 33 -8.98 2.30 3.78
CA LYS A 33 -9.93 2.42 4.90
C LYS A 33 -11.39 2.47 4.41
N ALA A 34 -11.64 3.11 3.27
CA ALA A 34 -12.98 3.33 2.74
C ALA A 34 -13.52 2.11 1.98
N SER A 35 -12.76 1.60 0.99
CA SER A 35 -13.22 0.61 0.01
C SER A 35 -12.53 -0.75 0.12
N GLY A 36 -11.52 -0.89 0.99
CA GLY A 36 -10.87 -2.17 1.26
C GLY A 36 -9.63 -2.45 0.41
N PRO A 37 -9.15 -3.70 0.35
CA PRO A 37 -7.84 -4.03 -0.22
C PRO A 37 -7.78 -3.98 -1.75
N ILE A 38 -8.93 -3.94 -2.43
CA ILE A 38 -9.00 -3.91 -3.89
C ILE A 38 -9.03 -2.46 -4.37
N GLN A 39 -7.96 -2.07 -5.08
CA GLN A 39 -7.67 -0.68 -5.43
C GLN A 39 -7.37 -0.52 -6.93
N PRO A 40 -8.27 -0.92 -7.85
CA PRO A 40 -8.00 -0.99 -9.29
C PRO A 40 -7.81 0.38 -9.94
N LEU A 41 -8.25 1.46 -9.29
CA LEU A 41 -8.06 2.83 -9.75
C LEU A 41 -6.64 3.35 -9.50
N PHE A 42 -5.85 2.65 -8.69
CA PHE A 42 -4.45 3.03 -8.44
C PHE A 42 -3.56 2.53 -9.56
N TRP A 43 -2.57 3.35 -9.91
CA TRP A 43 -1.67 3.07 -11.01
C TRP A 43 -0.91 1.75 -10.80
N HIS A 44 -0.93 0.89 -11.83
CA HIS A 44 -0.33 -0.45 -11.80
C HIS A 44 -0.73 -1.26 -10.56
N TYR A 45 -2.00 -1.20 -10.16
CA TYR A 45 -2.55 -2.11 -9.17
C TYR A 45 -2.50 -3.55 -9.69
N SER A 46 -2.07 -4.48 -8.83
CA SER A 46 -2.14 -5.91 -9.11
C SER A 46 -2.27 -6.72 -7.83
N LYS A 47 -2.88 -7.90 -7.96
CA LYS A 47 -2.92 -8.93 -6.92
C LYS A 47 -1.70 -9.82 -7.06
N LEU A 48 -0.95 -9.99 -5.97
CA LEU A 48 0.30 -10.77 -5.89
C LEU A 48 0.08 -12.24 -5.46
N GLY A 49 -1.17 -12.67 -5.32
CA GLY A 49 -1.56 -13.99 -4.81
C GLY A 49 -2.38 -13.90 -3.53
N ASP A 50 -2.47 -15.01 -2.79
CA ASP A 50 -3.24 -15.24 -1.55
C ASP A 50 -3.23 -14.03 -0.61
N ASN A 51 -4.16 -13.10 -0.85
CA ASN A 51 -4.38 -11.92 -0.01
C ASN A 51 -3.27 -10.86 -0.03
N ARG A 52 -2.37 -10.88 -1.02
CA ARG A 52 -1.32 -9.87 -1.20
C ARG A 52 -1.63 -8.97 -2.38
N TYR A 53 -1.33 -7.70 -2.23
CA TYR A 53 -1.64 -6.66 -3.20
C TYR A 53 -0.49 -5.67 -3.32
N HIS A 54 -0.35 -5.06 -4.48
CA HIS A 54 0.53 -3.91 -4.65
C HIS A 54 -0.11 -2.86 -5.56
N CYS A 55 0.43 -1.64 -5.48
CA CYS A 55 0.26 -0.63 -6.52
C CYS A 55 1.45 0.32 -6.52
N HIS A 56 1.59 1.08 -7.60
CA HIS A 56 2.56 2.16 -7.68
C HIS A 56 1.98 3.46 -7.13
N ILE A 57 2.69 4.05 -6.18
CA ILE A 57 2.41 5.41 -5.66
C ILE A 57 2.93 6.46 -6.63
N ALA A 58 4.09 6.19 -7.24
CA ALA A 58 4.73 6.98 -8.28
C ALA A 58 5.68 6.07 -9.09
N LEU A 59 6.36 6.62 -10.11
CA LEU A 59 7.20 5.85 -11.04
C LEU A 59 8.12 4.84 -10.34
N ASN A 60 8.85 5.31 -9.32
CA ASN A 60 9.83 4.52 -8.59
C ASN A 60 9.34 4.07 -7.20
N TRP A 61 8.10 4.36 -6.81
CA TRP A 61 7.60 4.14 -5.46
C TRP A 61 6.39 3.21 -5.46
N VAL A 62 6.46 2.15 -4.67
CA VAL A 62 5.47 1.08 -4.59
C VAL A 62 5.00 0.93 -3.15
N ALA A 63 3.73 0.55 -2.98
CA ALA A 63 3.19 0.08 -1.71
C ALA A 63 2.67 -1.36 -1.88
N CYS A 64 2.92 -2.20 -0.89
CA CYS A 64 2.38 -3.55 -0.82
C CYS A 64 1.63 -3.73 0.51
N TRP A 65 0.51 -4.44 0.44
CA TRP A 65 -0.32 -4.73 1.61
C TRP A 65 -0.93 -6.12 1.54
N THR A 66 -1.33 -6.61 2.70
CA THR A 66 -2.06 -7.86 2.86
C THR A 66 -3.44 -7.60 3.44
N CYS A 67 -4.40 -8.46 3.10
CA CYS A 67 -5.74 -8.45 3.71
C CYS A 67 -6.33 -9.85 3.62
N GLU A 68 -6.35 -10.57 4.74
CA GLU A 68 -6.91 -11.92 4.83
C GLU A 68 -8.38 -11.95 4.38
N ASN A 69 -8.78 -13.08 3.80
CA ASN A 69 -10.13 -13.23 3.25
C ASN A 69 -11.17 -13.17 4.38
N GLY A 70 -12.17 -12.29 4.23
CA GLY A 70 -13.16 -12.02 5.28
C GLY A 70 -12.69 -11.11 6.42
N SER A 71 -11.43 -10.64 6.40
CA SER A 71 -10.90 -9.70 7.39
C SER A 71 -11.15 -8.26 6.98
N ILE A 72 -11.40 -7.41 7.99
CA ILE A 72 -11.42 -5.94 7.83
C ILE A 72 -10.05 -5.32 8.09
N ASN A 73 -9.04 -6.12 8.48
CA ASN A 73 -7.70 -5.66 8.78
C ASN A 73 -6.84 -5.70 7.51
N ILE A 74 -6.24 -4.56 7.19
CA ILE A 74 -5.29 -4.39 6.09
C ILE A 74 -3.97 -3.97 6.68
N GLU A 75 -2.91 -4.72 6.39
CA GLU A 75 -1.56 -4.39 6.82
C GLU A 75 -0.72 -3.93 5.64
N VAL A 76 -0.29 -2.67 5.66
CA VAL A 76 0.70 -2.13 4.73
C VAL A 76 2.10 -2.47 5.25
N TYR A 77 2.64 -3.56 4.71
CA TYR A 77 3.92 -4.12 5.15
C TYR A 77 5.13 -3.56 4.38
N TYR A 78 4.93 -2.96 3.21
CA TYR A 78 6.00 -2.35 2.43
C TYR A 78 5.57 -1.03 1.77
N VAL A 79 6.43 -0.02 1.88
CA VAL A 79 6.38 1.20 1.06
C VAL A 79 7.82 1.56 0.74
N GLY A 80 8.19 1.66 -0.54
CA GLY A 80 9.58 1.88 -0.91
C GLY A 80 9.84 1.84 -2.40
N SER A 81 11.11 1.70 -2.78
CA SER A 81 11.50 1.65 -4.18
C SER A 81 10.98 0.39 -4.87
N ARG A 82 10.59 0.50 -6.14
CA ARG A 82 10.16 -0.66 -6.94
C ARG A 82 11.20 -1.79 -6.93
N GLU A 83 12.48 -1.46 -7.00
CA GLU A 83 13.57 -2.44 -7.10
C GLU A 83 13.74 -3.30 -5.85
N LYS A 84 13.33 -2.79 -4.68
CA LYS A 84 13.44 -3.49 -3.39
C LYS A 84 12.10 -4.05 -2.92
N ALA A 85 11.10 -4.05 -3.79
CA ALA A 85 9.77 -4.47 -3.43
C ALA A 85 9.72 -6.00 -3.23
N PRO A 86 9.03 -6.48 -2.18
CA PRO A 86 9.07 -7.88 -1.75
C PRO A 86 8.04 -8.75 -2.49
N TYR A 87 8.11 -8.77 -3.82
CA TYR A 87 7.26 -9.60 -4.68
C TYR A 87 8.08 -10.45 -5.65
#